data_AF-A0A354T7R4-F1
#
_entry.id   AF-A0A354T7R4-F1
#
_cell.length_a   1.000
_cell.length_b   1.000
_cell.length_c   1.000
_cell.angle_alpha   90.00
_cell.angle_beta   90.00
_cell.angle_gamma   90.00
#
_symmetry.space_group_name_H-M   'P 1'
#
loop_
_entity.id
_entity.type
_entity.pdbx_description
1 polymer ?
#
loop_
_entity_poly.entity_id
_entity_poly.type
_entity_poly.pdbx_seq_one_letter_code
_entity_poly.pdbx_strand_id
1 'polypeptide(L)'
;MNLLQEHNLLQTRRQLFARGKNVLGGAALASLLGESFANASPGAPGPHFAPKAKRVIYLHMVGGPSQMDLFDYKPQMQAYYDKDLPESIRNGQRLTTMTSGQARFPIAPSKFNFAQRGQCGMWMNSDLLPFLGRNADDICWMRSLHTEAINHEPAICAMQTGNQITGRPCLGSWASYGLGAMNSNLPTFVVLIATPTNREQEQAISPRLWSSGYLPGEHAGVSFRSKGDPILFINNP
;
A
#
# COMPACT_ATOMS: atom_id res chain seq x y z
N MET A 1 56.61 -16.52 -51.23
CA MET A 1 55.31 -15.80 -51.21
C MET A 1 55.28 -14.96 -49.95
N ASN A 2 54.88 -13.69 -50.01
CA ASN A 2 54.88 -12.79 -48.85
C ASN A 2 53.65 -13.11 -47.96
N LEU A 3 53.87 -13.41 -46.68
CA LEU A 3 52.81 -13.75 -45.72
C LEU A 3 51.72 -12.66 -45.60
N LEU A 4 52.09 -11.39 -45.77
CA LEU A 4 51.13 -10.27 -45.77
C LEU A 4 50.24 -10.27 -47.02
N GLN A 5 50.77 -10.65 -48.18
CA GLN A 5 49.97 -10.78 -49.41
C GLN A 5 49.00 -11.94 -49.31
N GLU A 6 49.43 -13.07 -48.74
CA GLU A 6 48.58 -14.24 -48.53
C GLU A 6 47.46 -13.94 -47.51
N HIS A 7 47.78 -13.23 -46.42
CA HIS A 7 46.77 -12.75 -45.47
C HIS A 7 45.70 -11.86 -46.13
N ASN A 8 46.12 -10.92 -46.98
CA ASN A 8 45.21 -10.02 -47.68
C ASN A 8 44.32 -10.75 -48.71
N LEU A 9 44.86 -11.76 -49.40
CA LEU A 9 44.08 -12.60 -50.32
C LEU A 9 43.05 -13.47 -49.58
N LEU A 10 43.34 -13.86 -48.33
CA LEU A 10 42.43 -14.61 -47.49
C LEU A 10 41.32 -13.74 -46.87
N GLN A 11 41.52 -12.42 -46.73
CA GLN A 11 40.53 -11.46 -46.20
C GLN A 11 39.37 -11.18 -47.17
N THR A 12 38.62 -12.21 -47.56
CA THR A 12 37.45 -12.08 -48.43
C THR A 12 36.20 -11.64 -47.66
N ARG A 13 35.24 -11.02 -48.34
CA ARG A 13 33.91 -10.70 -47.76
C ARG A 13 33.24 -11.93 -47.12
N ARG A 14 33.40 -13.11 -47.73
CA ARG A 14 32.89 -14.37 -47.18
C ARG A 14 33.54 -14.71 -45.83
N GLN A 15 34.86 -14.55 -45.70
CA GLN A 15 35.53 -14.79 -44.42
C GLN A 15 35.16 -13.74 -43.36
N LEU A 16 34.97 -12.48 -43.74
CA LEU A 16 34.49 -11.43 -42.84
C LEU A 16 33.12 -11.79 -42.26
N PHE A 17 32.14 -12.15 -43.10
CA PHE A 17 30.81 -12.54 -42.63
C PHE A 17 30.83 -13.89 -41.88
N ALA A 18 31.68 -14.84 -42.28
CA ALA A 18 31.82 -16.12 -41.57
C ALA A 18 32.40 -15.96 -40.16
N ARG A 19 33.37 -15.05 -39.98
CA ARG A 19 33.96 -14.71 -38.67
C ARG A 19 33.03 -13.82 -37.84
N GLY A 20 32.29 -12.92 -38.50
CA GLY A 20 31.38 -11.97 -37.87
C GLY A 20 29.96 -12.47 -37.58
N LYS A 21 29.60 -13.69 -38.02
CA LYS A 21 28.22 -14.22 -37.94
C LYS A 21 27.61 -14.19 -36.54
N ASN A 22 28.44 -14.30 -35.51
CA ASN A 22 28.02 -14.32 -34.12
C ASN A 22 28.14 -12.94 -33.44
N VAL A 23 28.71 -11.92 -34.09
CA VAL A 23 28.93 -10.60 -33.48
C VAL A 23 27.61 -9.91 -33.19
N LEU A 24 26.66 -9.94 -34.14
CA LEU A 24 25.32 -9.40 -33.93
C LEU A 24 24.56 -10.16 -32.84
N GLY A 25 24.68 -11.49 -32.82
CA GLY A 25 24.08 -12.32 -31.76
C GLY A 25 24.68 -12.05 -30.39
N GLY A 26 26.00 -11.89 -30.31
CA GLY A 26 26.73 -11.53 -29.10
C GLY A 26 26.40 -10.12 -28.61
N ALA A 27 26.28 -9.14 -29.52
CA ALA A 27 25.86 -7.79 -29.20
C ALA A 27 24.39 -7.74 -28.72
N ALA A 28 23.49 -8.47 -29.37
CA ALA A 28 22.09 -8.59 -28.94
C ALA A 28 21.98 -9.28 -27.57
N LEU A 29 22.72 -10.38 -27.36
CA LEU A 29 22.77 -11.07 -26.08
C LEU A 29 23.38 -10.17 -24.99
N ALA A 30 24.46 -9.44 -25.29
CA ALA A 30 25.07 -8.48 -24.37
C ALA A 30 24.16 -7.28 -24.09
N SER A 31 23.28 -6.88 -25.00
CA SER A 31 22.27 -5.85 -24.75
C SER A 31 21.18 -6.39 -23.80
N LEU A 32 20.64 -7.57 -24.08
CA LEU A 32 19.58 -8.20 -23.27
C LEU A 32 20.07 -8.60 -21.88
N LEU A 33 21.26 -9.20 -21.80
CA LEU A 33 21.92 -9.51 -20.54
C LEU A 33 22.45 -8.25 -19.88
N GLY A 34 22.95 -7.28 -20.65
CA GLY A 34 23.46 -6.00 -20.14
C GLY A 34 22.40 -5.21 -19.42
N GLU A 35 21.14 -5.21 -19.85
CA GLU A 35 20.03 -4.65 -19.07
C GLU A 35 19.76 -5.45 -17.79
N SER A 36 19.85 -6.78 -17.84
CA SER A 36 19.68 -7.64 -16.65
C SER A 36 20.84 -7.48 -15.64
N PHE A 37 22.07 -7.28 -16.12
CA PHE A 37 23.29 -7.07 -15.33
C PHE A 37 23.49 -5.60 -14.94
N ALA A 38 22.95 -4.63 -15.68
CA ALA A 38 22.94 -3.21 -15.33
C ALA A 38 21.82 -2.90 -14.31
N ASN A 39 20.71 -3.63 -14.36
CA ASN A 39 19.76 -3.69 -13.24
C ASN A 39 20.33 -4.48 -12.04
N ALA A 40 21.35 -5.33 -12.28
CA ALA A 40 22.20 -5.90 -11.23
C ALA A 40 23.54 -5.14 -11.08
N SER A 41 23.61 -3.88 -11.54
CA SER A 41 24.83 -3.08 -11.44
C SER A 41 25.13 -2.86 -9.95
N PRO A 42 26.40 -2.99 -9.51
CA PRO A 42 26.83 -2.57 -8.18
C PRO A 42 26.70 -1.04 -8.08
N GLY A 43 25.48 -0.55 -7.85
CA GLY A 43 25.19 0.89 -7.87
C GLY A 43 23.72 1.26 -8.03
N ALA A 44 22.85 0.39 -8.56
CA ALA A 44 21.43 0.51 -8.25
C ALA A 44 21.25 -0.10 -6.86
N PRO A 45 20.94 0.68 -5.80
CA PRO A 45 20.86 0.10 -4.48
C PRO A 45 19.64 -0.83 -4.48
N GLY A 46 19.91 -2.13 -4.65
CA GLY A 46 19.04 -3.15 -4.11
C GLY A 46 18.80 -2.85 -2.63
N PRO A 47 17.69 -3.33 -2.07
CA PRO A 47 17.33 -2.99 -0.70
C PRO A 47 18.50 -3.29 0.25
N HIS A 48 18.71 -2.41 1.23
CA HIS A 48 19.81 -2.52 2.21
C HIS A 48 19.88 -3.90 2.88
N PHE A 49 18.74 -4.58 2.98
CA PHE A 49 18.62 -5.95 3.46
C PHE A 49 17.86 -6.81 2.46
N ALA A 50 18.15 -8.11 2.43
CA ALA A 50 17.38 -9.07 1.67
C ALA A 50 15.91 -9.05 2.13
N PRO A 51 14.94 -8.72 1.26
CA PRO A 51 13.55 -8.56 1.66
C PRO A 51 12.93 -9.91 1.99
N LYS A 52 12.24 -9.98 3.14
CA LYS A 52 11.46 -11.17 3.54
C LYS A 52 10.08 -11.21 2.87
N ALA A 53 9.48 -10.03 2.66
CA ALA A 53 8.22 -9.87 1.95
C ALA A 53 8.48 -9.54 0.47
N LYS A 54 7.72 -10.16 -0.43
CA LYS A 54 7.80 -9.91 -1.88
C LYS A 54 6.80 -8.86 -2.36
N ARG A 55 5.64 -8.77 -1.70
CA ARG A 55 4.51 -7.92 -2.07
C ARG A 55 3.78 -7.47 -0.80
N VAL A 56 3.27 -6.26 -0.82
CA VAL A 56 2.47 -5.68 0.27
C VAL A 56 1.11 -5.29 -0.31
N ILE A 57 0.04 -5.84 0.26
CA ILE A 57 -1.33 -5.43 -0.03
C ILE A 57 -1.85 -4.76 1.23
N TYR A 58 -2.18 -3.49 1.14
CA TYR A 58 -2.71 -2.71 2.25
C TYR A 58 -4.12 -2.24 1.91
N LEU A 59 -5.07 -2.56 2.78
CA LEU A 59 -6.47 -2.23 2.62
C LEU A 59 -6.89 -1.26 3.72
N HIS A 60 -7.24 -0.03 3.35
CA HIS A 60 -7.71 0.98 4.28
C HIS A 60 -9.21 1.20 4.10
N MET A 61 -10.00 0.85 5.12
CA MET A 61 -11.46 0.88 5.08
C MET A 61 -11.99 2.27 5.48
N VAL A 62 -11.89 3.26 4.59
CA VAL A 62 -12.48 4.59 4.81
C VAL A 62 -14.00 4.45 4.94
N GLY A 63 -14.58 4.97 6.03
CA GLY A 63 -16.01 4.82 6.31
C GLY A 63 -16.45 3.39 6.65
N GLY A 64 -15.50 2.49 6.94
CA GLY A 64 -15.80 1.14 7.39
C GLY A 64 -16.44 1.09 8.79
N PRO A 65 -16.95 -0.09 9.21
CA PRO A 65 -17.54 -0.25 10.54
C PRO A 65 -16.53 0.04 11.66
N SER A 66 -17.03 0.46 12.82
CA SER A 66 -16.20 0.78 13.97
C SER A 66 -15.44 -0.45 14.50
N GLN A 67 -14.30 -0.24 15.16
CA GLN A 67 -13.53 -1.34 15.76
C GLN A 67 -14.34 -2.09 16.82
N MET A 68 -15.19 -1.40 17.58
CA MET A 68 -16.05 -1.99 18.61
C MET A 68 -17.20 -2.81 18.03
N ASP A 69 -17.51 -2.62 16.74
CA ASP A 69 -18.43 -3.47 15.99
C ASP A 69 -17.73 -4.64 15.30
N LEU A 70 -16.40 -4.70 15.24
CA LEU A 70 -15.69 -5.74 14.46
C LEU A 70 -14.83 -6.65 15.33
N PHE A 71 -13.87 -6.07 16.06
CA PHE A 71 -12.76 -6.81 16.68
C PHE A 71 -12.51 -6.44 18.16
N ASP A 72 -13.23 -5.46 18.69
CA ASP A 72 -13.02 -4.96 20.06
C ASP A 72 -14.27 -5.18 20.92
N TYR A 73 -14.40 -6.40 21.46
CA TYR A 73 -15.54 -6.77 22.30
C TYR A 73 -15.51 -6.02 23.65
N LYS A 74 -16.57 -5.25 23.93
CA LYS A 74 -16.73 -4.44 25.14
C LYS A 74 -18.07 -4.75 25.84
N PRO A 75 -18.19 -5.90 26.52
CA PRO A 75 -19.46 -6.35 27.11
C PRO A 75 -20.06 -5.36 28.11
N GLN A 76 -19.21 -4.69 28.90
CA GLN A 76 -19.64 -3.74 29.92
C GLN A 76 -20.37 -2.51 29.33
N MET A 77 -20.15 -2.18 28.05
CA MET A 77 -20.77 -1.02 27.41
C MET A 77 -22.30 -1.13 27.33
N GLN A 78 -22.86 -2.34 27.38
CA GLN A 78 -24.31 -2.54 27.42
C GLN A 78 -24.95 -1.91 28.65
N ALA A 79 -24.27 -1.97 29.81
CA ALA A 79 -24.76 -1.34 31.04
C ALA A 79 -24.75 0.20 30.99
N TYR A 80 -24.11 0.78 29.97
CA TYR A 80 -24.03 2.22 29.74
C TYR A 80 -24.92 2.70 28.58
N TYR A 81 -25.71 1.82 27.96
CA TYR A 81 -26.58 2.21 26.86
C TYR A 81 -27.49 3.38 27.24
N ASP A 82 -27.53 4.39 26.38
CA ASP A 82 -28.29 5.65 26.53
C ASP A 82 -27.93 6.49 27.78
N LYS A 83 -26.91 6.09 28.54
CA LYS A 83 -26.31 6.96 29.55
C LYS A 83 -25.38 7.96 28.87
N ASP A 84 -25.33 9.18 29.39
CA ASP A 84 -24.40 10.18 28.90
C ASP A 84 -22.95 9.79 29.21
N LEU A 85 -22.04 10.21 28.32
CA LEU A 85 -20.60 10.04 28.46
C LEU A 85 -20.13 10.57 29.83
N PRO A 86 -19.54 9.73 30.70
CA PRO A 86 -19.09 10.17 32.02
C PRO A 86 -18.09 11.32 31.95
N GLU A 87 -18.21 12.29 32.86
CA GLU A 87 -17.30 13.44 32.93
C GLU A 87 -15.84 13.00 33.16
N SER A 88 -15.62 11.93 33.91
CA SER A 88 -14.29 11.34 34.14
C SER A 88 -13.62 10.82 32.86
N ILE A 89 -14.41 10.45 31.85
CA ILE A 89 -13.91 10.05 30.52
C ILE A 89 -13.78 11.29 29.63
N ARG A 90 -14.75 12.20 29.70
CA ARG A 90 -14.72 13.44 28.93
C ARG A 90 -13.49 14.27 29.26
N ASN A 91 -13.14 14.42 30.53
CA ASN A 91 -11.89 14.96 31.09
C ASN A 91 -11.20 16.05 30.23
N GLY A 92 -11.94 17.07 29.78
CA GLY A 92 -11.40 18.16 28.96
C GLY A 92 -10.98 17.79 27.52
N GLN A 93 -11.24 16.57 27.06
CA GLN A 93 -10.94 16.11 25.71
C GLN A 93 -11.66 16.98 24.66
N ARG A 94 -10.91 17.33 23.61
CA ARG A 94 -11.44 18.03 22.45
C ARG A 94 -12.37 17.12 21.68
N LEU A 95 -13.62 17.54 21.48
CA LEU A 95 -14.54 16.88 20.56
C LEU A 95 -14.49 17.49 19.17
N THR A 96 -14.97 16.70 18.22
CA THR A 96 -15.27 17.19 16.88
C THR A 96 -16.31 18.32 16.93
N THR A 97 -16.15 19.31 16.07
CA THR A 97 -17.13 20.41 15.94
C THR A 97 -18.47 19.91 15.40
N MET A 98 -18.50 18.72 14.79
CA MET A 98 -19.72 18.09 14.27
C MET A 98 -20.73 17.73 15.37
N THR A 99 -20.27 17.61 16.62
CA THR A 99 -21.13 17.35 17.78
C THR A 99 -21.27 18.58 18.68
N SER A 100 -20.88 19.77 18.22
CA SER A 100 -20.89 20.99 19.05
C SER A 100 -22.29 21.44 19.47
N GLY A 101 -23.32 21.16 18.66
CA GLY A 101 -24.73 21.45 18.98
C GLY A 101 -25.44 20.36 19.76
N GLN A 102 -24.75 19.28 20.14
CA GLN A 102 -25.38 18.14 20.79
C GLN A 102 -25.53 18.38 22.30
N ALA A 103 -26.77 18.34 22.81
CA ALA A 103 -27.06 18.58 24.23
C ALA A 103 -26.61 17.42 25.14
N ARG A 104 -26.57 16.19 24.60
CA ARG A 104 -26.28 14.95 25.31
C ARG A 104 -25.32 14.08 24.50
N PHE A 105 -24.51 13.27 25.13
CA PHE A 105 -23.57 12.35 24.46
C PHE A 105 -23.89 10.91 24.88
N PRO A 106 -25.02 10.36 24.42
CA PRO A 106 -25.45 9.03 24.83
C PRO A 106 -24.50 7.97 24.29
N ILE A 107 -24.15 7.01 25.14
CA ILE A 107 -23.31 5.87 24.78
C ILE A 107 -24.15 4.85 24.01
N ALA A 108 -23.64 4.46 22.83
CA ALA A 108 -24.20 3.40 22.01
C ALA A 108 -23.21 2.22 21.96
N PRO A 109 -23.50 1.09 22.63
CA PRO A 109 -22.69 -0.13 22.51
C PRO A 109 -22.92 -0.79 21.15
N SER A 110 -22.04 -1.72 20.79
CA SER A 110 -22.28 -2.56 19.63
C SER A 110 -23.57 -3.36 19.80
N LYS A 111 -24.38 -3.44 18.75
CA LYS A 111 -25.62 -4.23 18.72
C LYS A 111 -25.41 -5.67 18.21
N PHE A 112 -24.19 -5.98 17.78
CA PHE A 112 -23.88 -7.24 17.13
C PHE A 112 -23.36 -8.28 18.12
N ASN A 113 -23.44 -9.54 17.72
CA ASN A 113 -22.96 -10.65 18.53
C ASN A 113 -21.47 -10.89 18.30
N PHE A 114 -20.80 -11.35 19.36
CA PHE A 114 -19.39 -11.66 19.37
C PHE A 114 -19.15 -13.10 19.82
N ALA A 115 -18.14 -13.73 19.24
CA ALA A 115 -17.66 -15.04 19.66
C ALA A 115 -16.13 -15.07 19.62
N GLN A 116 -15.54 -15.89 20.49
CA GLN A 116 -14.11 -16.19 20.39
C GLN A 116 -13.86 -17.08 19.17
N ARG A 117 -12.83 -16.75 18.39
CA ARG A 117 -12.46 -17.41 17.15
C ARG A 117 -11.00 -17.88 17.21
N GLY A 118 -10.71 -18.98 16.53
CA GLY A 118 -9.40 -19.60 16.53
C GLY A 118 -8.95 -20.14 17.90
N GLN A 119 -7.73 -20.65 17.93
CA GLN A 119 -7.03 -21.06 19.15
C GLN A 119 -6.52 -19.85 19.95
N CYS A 120 -6.25 -18.74 19.28
CA CYS A 120 -5.88 -17.47 19.90
C CYS A 120 -7.00 -16.84 20.75
N GLY A 121 -8.24 -17.34 20.63
CA GLY A 121 -9.37 -16.87 21.42
C GLY A 121 -9.80 -15.44 21.10
N MET A 122 -9.49 -14.94 19.89
CA MET A 122 -9.77 -13.58 19.47
C MET A 122 -11.28 -13.33 19.44
N TRP A 123 -11.73 -12.29 20.16
CA TRP A 123 -13.13 -11.87 20.12
C TRP A 123 -13.41 -11.15 18.80
N MET A 124 -14.38 -11.67 18.03
CA MET A 124 -14.75 -11.11 16.75
C MET A 124 -16.27 -11.11 16.58
N ASN A 125 -16.77 -10.12 15.86
CA ASN A 125 -18.17 -10.05 15.49
C ASN A 125 -18.56 -11.27 14.64
N SER A 126 -19.54 -12.05 15.10
CA SER A 126 -19.99 -13.26 14.41
C SER A 126 -20.93 -12.99 13.24
N ASP A 127 -21.61 -11.85 13.26
CA ASP A 127 -22.69 -11.50 12.34
C ASP A 127 -22.11 -10.85 11.07
N LEU A 128 -21.15 -9.94 11.23
CA LEU A 128 -20.52 -9.18 10.15
C LEU A 128 -19.30 -9.88 9.54
N LEU A 129 -18.61 -10.72 10.32
CA LEU A 129 -17.35 -11.38 9.91
C LEU A 129 -17.44 -12.91 9.97
N PRO A 130 -18.51 -13.54 9.42
CA PRO A 130 -18.77 -14.98 9.60
C PRO A 130 -17.66 -15.87 9.02
N PHE A 131 -16.94 -15.39 8.02
CA PHE A 131 -15.86 -16.14 7.35
C PHE A 131 -14.47 -15.78 7.85
N LEU A 132 -14.24 -14.53 8.25
CA LEU A 132 -12.91 -14.07 8.67
C LEU A 132 -12.44 -14.79 9.95
N GLY A 133 -13.38 -15.11 10.85
CA GLY A 133 -13.09 -15.85 12.08
C GLY A 133 -12.46 -17.24 11.86
N ARG A 134 -12.54 -17.82 10.65
CA ARG A 134 -11.88 -19.10 10.33
C ARG A 134 -10.36 -18.98 10.24
N ASN A 135 -9.85 -17.79 9.95
CA ASN A 135 -8.42 -17.51 9.80
C ASN A 135 -7.89 -16.65 10.95
N ALA A 136 -8.55 -16.65 12.11
CA ALA A 136 -8.19 -15.79 13.24
C ALA A 136 -6.75 -16.04 13.73
N ASP A 137 -6.29 -17.29 13.66
CA ASP A 137 -4.94 -17.69 14.07
C ASP A 137 -3.85 -17.33 13.05
N ASP A 138 -4.22 -17.11 11.78
CA ASP A 138 -3.29 -16.71 10.71
C ASP A 138 -3.13 -15.18 10.59
N ILE A 139 -3.90 -14.43 11.38
CA ILE A 139 -3.88 -12.97 11.38
C ILE A 139 -3.07 -12.47 12.56
N CYS A 140 -2.10 -11.60 12.28
CA CYS A 140 -1.42 -10.84 13.33
C CYS A 140 -2.32 -9.67 13.76
N TRP A 141 -2.79 -9.73 15.00
CA TRP A 141 -3.67 -8.71 15.56
C TRP A 141 -2.87 -7.64 16.30
N MET A 142 -3.03 -6.38 15.90
CA MET A 142 -2.41 -5.24 16.57
C MET A 142 -3.49 -4.40 17.29
N ARG A 143 -3.58 -4.55 18.60
CA ARG A 143 -4.57 -3.83 19.46
C ARG A 143 -3.94 -2.71 20.30
N SER A 144 -2.65 -2.46 20.11
CA SER A 144 -1.88 -1.44 20.83
C SER A 144 -1.84 -0.09 20.11
N LEU A 145 -2.58 0.07 19.01
CA LEU A 145 -2.62 1.32 18.26
C LEU A 145 -3.39 2.39 19.03
N HIS A 146 -2.82 3.60 19.06
CA HIS A 146 -3.40 4.77 19.70
C HIS A 146 -3.24 5.98 18.78
N THR A 147 -4.23 6.87 18.79
CA THR A 147 -4.18 8.15 18.06
C THR A 147 -4.92 9.22 18.85
N GLU A 148 -4.42 10.44 18.76
CA GLU A 148 -5.05 11.64 19.33
C GLU A 148 -5.88 12.40 18.29
N ALA A 149 -5.91 11.90 17.04
CA ALA A 149 -6.68 12.51 15.96
C ALA A 149 -8.18 12.41 16.25
N ILE A 150 -8.83 13.56 16.36
CA ILE A 150 -10.27 13.66 16.65
C ILE A 150 -11.17 13.51 15.41
N ASN A 151 -10.59 13.63 14.22
CA ASN A 151 -11.30 13.61 12.94
C ASN A 151 -10.65 12.58 12.00
N HIS A 152 -11.43 12.09 11.05
CA HIS A 152 -10.98 11.05 10.12
C HIS A 152 -9.79 11.49 9.26
N GLU A 153 -9.77 12.69 8.66
CA GLU A 153 -8.68 13.11 7.75
C GLU A 153 -7.30 13.07 8.45
N PRO A 154 -7.10 13.72 9.62
CA PRO A 154 -5.85 13.60 10.37
C PRO A 154 -5.55 12.18 10.83
N ALA A 155 -6.58 11.38 11.19
CA ALA A 155 -6.39 10.00 11.62
C ALA A 155 -5.89 9.10 10.46
N ILE A 156 -6.44 9.28 9.26
CA ILE A 156 -6.02 8.58 8.05
C ILE A 156 -4.60 9.01 7.69
N CYS A 157 -4.29 10.32 7.73
CA CYS A 157 -2.94 10.81 7.50
C CYS A 157 -1.93 10.21 8.49
N ALA A 158 -2.30 10.12 9.78
CA ALA A 158 -1.47 9.49 10.81
C ALA A 158 -1.27 7.99 10.55
N MET A 159 -2.31 7.27 10.15
CA MET A 159 -2.20 5.85 9.80
C MET A 159 -1.29 5.63 8.59
N GLN A 160 -1.42 6.48 7.56
CA GLN A 160 -0.66 6.33 6.33
C GLN A 160 0.80 6.78 6.48
N THR A 161 1.07 7.83 7.26
CA THR A 161 2.38 8.53 7.25
C THR A 161 3.07 8.60 8.62
N GLY A 162 2.42 8.08 9.67
CA GLY A 162 2.88 8.20 11.07
C GLY A 162 2.76 9.62 11.64
N ASN A 163 2.06 10.54 10.98
CA ASN A 163 1.85 11.92 11.44
C ASN A 163 0.48 12.45 11.01
N GLN A 164 -0.18 13.24 11.86
CA GLN A 164 -1.44 13.91 11.53
C GLN A 164 -1.26 15.06 10.52
N ILE A 165 -0.03 15.57 10.38
CA ILE A 165 0.34 16.62 9.42
C ILE A 165 0.89 15.97 8.14
N THR A 166 0.33 16.35 7.00
CA THR A 166 0.75 15.87 5.68
C THR A 166 2.20 16.26 5.33
N GLY A 167 2.84 15.48 4.45
CA GLY A 167 4.16 15.79 3.89
C GLY A 167 5.23 14.73 4.16
N ARG A 168 4.93 13.77 5.05
CA ARG A 168 5.76 12.57 5.23
C ARG A 168 5.41 11.50 4.20
N PRO A 169 6.38 10.64 3.82
CA PRO A 169 6.11 9.51 2.95
C PRO A 169 5.09 8.57 3.57
N CYS A 170 4.14 8.09 2.77
CA CYS A 170 3.18 7.10 3.23
C CYS A 170 3.80 5.70 3.34
N LEU A 171 3.08 4.77 3.99
CA LEU A 171 3.45 3.37 4.14
C LEU A 171 3.78 2.72 2.78
N GLY A 172 2.96 2.99 1.75
CA GLY A 172 3.18 2.47 0.41
C GLY A 172 4.46 3.02 -0.24
N SER A 173 4.81 4.28 0.00
CA SER A 173 6.05 4.88 -0.48
C SER A 173 7.28 4.30 0.22
N TRP A 174 7.20 4.05 1.54
CA TRP A 174 8.24 3.34 2.27
C TRP A 174 8.41 1.90 1.79
N ALA A 175 7.30 1.20 1.48
CA ALA A 175 7.35 -0.13 0.90
C ALA A 175 7.99 -0.12 -0.50
N SER A 176 7.64 0.86 -1.34
CA SER A 176 8.23 1.05 -2.67
C SER A 176 9.74 1.31 -2.59
N TYR A 177 10.17 2.20 -1.70
CA TYR A 177 11.58 2.51 -1.47
C TYR A 177 12.35 1.32 -0.89
N GLY A 178 11.77 0.65 0.11
CA GLY A 178 12.44 -0.42 0.85
C GLY A 178 12.45 -1.78 0.15
N LEU A 179 11.52 -2.04 -0.78
CA LEU A 179 11.47 -3.30 -1.54
C LEU A 179 12.06 -3.17 -2.95
N GLY A 180 12.12 -1.95 -3.48
CA GLY A 180 12.53 -1.68 -4.86
C GLY A 180 11.48 -2.09 -5.89
N ALA A 181 11.82 -1.89 -7.17
CA ALA A 181 10.95 -2.21 -8.29
C ALA A 181 11.18 -3.65 -8.77
N MET A 182 10.10 -4.40 -9.02
CA MET A 182 10.17 -5.73 -9.64
C MET A 182 10.28 -5.69 -11.16
N ASN A 183 10.06 -4.52 -11.77
CA ASN A 183 9.99 -4.33 -13.20
C ASN A 183 10.29 -2.86 -13.56
N SER A 184 10.62 -2.59 -14.82
CA SER A 184 10.99 -1.25 -15.29
C SER A 184 9.84 -0.47 -15.96
N ASN A 185 8.69 -1.12 -16.19
CA ASN A 185 7.65 -0.61 -17.11
C ASN A 185 6.32 -0.26 -16.42
N LEU A 186 6.14 -0.65 -15.16
CA LEU A 186 4.93 -0.47 -14.37
C LEU A 186 5.28 0.17 -13.02
N PRO A 187 4.38 1.01 -12.47
CA PRO A 187 4.59 1.59 -11.15
C PRO A 187 4.79 0.54 -10.07
N THR A 188 5.77 0.76 -9.18
CA THR A 188 6.03 -0.10 -8.02
C THR A 188 4.92 0.00 -6.97
N PHE A 189 4.29 1.17 -6.85
CA PHE A 189 3.22 1.44 -5.90
C PHE A 189 1.95 1.91 -6.61
N VAL A 190 0.95 1.03 -6.63
CA VAL A 190 -0.36 1.26 -7.24
C VAL A 190 -1.40 1.47 -6.14
N VAL A 191 -2.27 2.46 -6.35
CA VAL A 191 -3.39 2.78 -5.46
C VAL A 191 -4.70 2.50 -6.18
N LEU A 192 -5.57 1.74 -5.54
CA LEU A 192 -6.92 1.47 -6.02
C LEU A 192 -7.92 2.10 -5.06
N ILE A 193 -8.80 2.94 -5.59
CA ILE A 193 -9.87 3.58 -4.82
C ILE A 193 -11.16 2.85 -5.15
N ALA A 194 -11.75 2.23 -4.12
CA ALA A 194 -13.03 1.57 -4.28
C ALA A 194 -14.12 2.60 -4.63
N THR A 195 -14.98 2.26 -5.58
CA THR A 195 -16.18 3.06 -5.86
C THR A 195 -17.29 2.60 -4.92
N PRO A 196 -17.75 3.44 -3.98
CA PRO A 196 -18.80 3.04 -3.06
C PRO A 196 -20.14 2.90 -3.79
N THR A 197 -20.98 1.98 -3.31
CA THR A 197 -22.35 1.80 -3.80
C THR A 197 -23.27 2.93 -3.32
N ASN A 198 -23.02 3.46 -2.11
CA ASN A 198 -23.66 4.66 -1.60
C ASN A 198 -22.76 5.88 -1.85
N ARG A 199 -23.27 6.87 -2.60
CA ARG A 199 -22.55 8.12 -2.92
C ARG A 199 -23.11 9.37 -2.22
N GLU A 200 -24.14 9.22 -1.39
CA GLU A 200 -24.75 10.37 -0.67
C GLU A 200 -23.81 10.95 0.39
N GLN A 201 -22.93 10.11 0.95
CA GLN A 201 -21.95 10.48 1.98
C GLN A 201 -20.53 10.08 1.55
N GLU A 202 -20.21 10.31 0.27
CA GLU A 202 -18.88 10.00 -0.24
C GLU A 202 -17.84 10.96 0.35
N GLN A 203 -16.89 10.39 1.10
CA GLN A 203 -15.76 11.16 1.60
C GLN A 203 -14.71 11.28 0.50
N ALA A 204 -14.30 12.52 0.19
CA ALA A 204 -13.23 12.75 -0.77
C ALA A 204 -11.91 12.20 -0.23
N ILE A 205 -11.32 11.23 -0.93
CA ILE A 205 -10.01 10.68 -0.59
C ILE A 205 -8.94 11.42 -1.41
N SER A 206 -8.03 12.12 -0.73
CA SER A 206 -7.00 12.93 -1.38
C SER A 206 -5.76 12.12 -1.78
N PRO A 207 -5.15 12.38 -2.95
CA PRO A 207 -3.84 11.83 -3.32
C PRO A 207 -2.69 12.13 -2.36
N ARG A 208 -2.87 13.12 -1.49
CA ARG A 208 -1.92 13.43 -0.41
C ARG A 208 -1.67 12.23 0.52
N LEU A 209 -2.63 11.29 0.62
CA LEU A 209 -2.55 10.12 1.49
C LEU A 209 -1.58 9.04 0.98
N TRP A 210 -1.20 9.08 -0.31
CA TRP A 210 -0.23 8.17 -0.91
C TRP A 210 0.95 8.91 -1.57
N SER A 211 1.30 10.07 -1.01
CA SER A 211 2.44 10.87 -1.45
C SER A 211 3.77 10.24 -1.04
N SER A 212 4.80 10.44 -1.87
CA SER A 212 6.20 10.12 -1.54
C SER A 212 6.78 11.02 -0.46
N GLY A 213 6.14 12.16 -0.14
CA GLY A 213 6.69 13.13 0.81
C GLY A 213 8.06 13.62 0.36
N TYR A 214 9.07 13.44 1.21
CA TYR A 214 10.47 13.76 0.90
C TYR A 214 11.25 12.64 0.19
N LEU A 215 10.64 11.47 -0.07
CA LEU A 215 11.24 10.46 -0.93
C LEU A 215 11.13 10.88 -2.41
N PRO A 216 12.00 10.35 -3.29
CA PRO A 216 11.89 10.53 -4.73
C PRO A 216 10.47 10.27 -5.25
N GLY A 217 10.03 11.08 -6.22
CA GLY A 217 8.66 11.05 -6.74
C GLY A 217 8.26 9.72 -7.38
N GLU A 218 9.23 8.90 -7.79
CA GLU A 218 9.00 7.54 -8.29
C GLU A 218 8.35 6.59 -7.25
N HIS A 219 8.44 6.92 -5.96
CA HIS A 219 7.79 6.18 -4.88
C HIS A 219 6.39 6.72 -4.53
N ALA A 220 5.88 7.72 -5.25
CA ALA A 220 4.51 8.18 -5.05
C ALA A 220 3.51 7.15 -5.60
N GLY A 221 2.36 7.04 -4.94
CA GLY A 221 1.32 6.11 -5.38
C GLY A 221 0.69 6.55 -6.69
N VAL A 222 0.61 5.62 -7.64
CA VAL A 222 -0.08 5.85 -8.92
C VAL A 222 -1.51 5.33 -8.80
N SER A 223 -2.49 6.23 -8.86
CA SER A 223 -3.90 5.88 -8.78
C SER A 223 -4.36 5.22 -10.08
N PHE A 224 -4.94 4.02 -9.96
CA PHE A 224 -5.50 3.28 -11.09
C PHE A 224 -7.02 3.36 -11.06
N ARG A 225 -7.62 3.58 -12.23
CA ARG A 225 -9.08 3.60 -12.41
C ARG A 225 -9.63 2.18 -12.47
N SER A 226 -10.83 2.00 -11.92
CA SER A 226 -11.53 0.71 -11.90
C SER A 226 -12.16 0.32 -13.25
N LYS A 227 -12.28 1.27 -14.19
CA LYS A 227 -12.86 1.05 -15.52
C LYS A 227 -12.24 1.96 -16.57
N GLY A 228 -12.09 1.43 -17.79
CA GLY A 228 -11.49 2.14 -18.92
C GLY A 228 -9.97 2.18 -18.80
N ASP A 229 -9.36 3.27 -19.24
CA ASP A 229 -7.91 3.45 -19.13
C ASP A 229 -7.49 3.53 -17.66
N PRO A 230 -6.50 2.71 -17.22
CA PRO A 230 -6.08 2.66 -15.83
C PRO A 230 -5.46 3.98 -15.38
N ILE A 231 -4.77 4.67 -16.29
CA ILE A 231 -4.19 6.00 -16.11
C ILE A 231 -4.81 6.91 -17.18
N LEU A 232 -5.15 8.14 -16.80
CA LEU A 232 -5.70 9.12 -17.74
C LEU A 232 -4.65 9.48 -18.80
N PHE A 233 -5.10 9.56 -20.06
CA PHE A 233 -4.26 9.97 -21.20
C PHE A 233 -3.04 9.07 -21.46
N ILE A 234 -3.16 7.78 -21.13
CA ILE A 234 -2.10 6.79 -21.42
C ILE A 234 -2.07 6.36 -22.90
N ASN A 235 -3.18 6.53 -23.60
CA ASN A 235 -3.26 6.21 -25.03
C ASN A 235 -2.57 7.30 -25.86
N ASN A 236 -2.04 6.90 -27.01
CA ASN A 236 -1.44 7.84 -27.96
C ASN A 236 -2.46 8.93 -28.33
N PRO A 237 -2.04 10.21 -28.36
CA PRO A 237 -2.92 11.34 -28.65
C PRO A 237 -3.54 11.29 -30.05
#